data_AF-A0A8H3AGA5-F1
#
_entry.id   AF-A0A8H3AGA5-F1
#
_cell.length_a   1.000
_cell.length_b   1.000
_cell.length_c   1.000
_cell.angle_alpha   90.00
_cell.angle_beta   90.00
_cell.angle_gamma   90.00
#
_symmetry.space_group_name_H-M   'P 1'
#
loop_
_entity.id
_entity.type
_entity.pdbx_description
1 polymer ?
#
loop_
_entity_poly.entity_id
_entity_poly.type
_entity_poly.pdbx_seq_one_letter_code
_entity_poly.pdbx_strand_id
1 'polypeptide(L)'
;MDPLTRLLHVKPFGSLYMFYKGIVILVKIPFHAVLYFLGVNKLRRSWTLKKVLILSAIRELINAPATTGITGGRDHTKEVASKDCQDGHFIWVDSVPDELIVGEIKRLAQVCGAESVRIPAYGFGRWNPARDLARDGEKIILNLHGGGYIIGTAHPEDLTANIPRGYLSYGISRVLSVDYRLSTTHPYPTVAPFPSALLDALAGYIHLTRTLGFKPQNVILSGDSAGGNLALALVRYLRDSPELGLGMPGGLVMISPWTDPVGTYYGTLTGQSPAIVNTKTDFLELADEKGTMSSRNRYALCALIGPMSVEDAGRNPYITPGSMYLTGDRLFKGFPPTYIICGEAEAFVQEIRVLQSRMKEDCNVIYDEVLDAIHDFVVFPQWEPERSETFKKIVGWIQSL
;
A
#
# COMPACT_ATOMS: atom_id res chain seq x y z
N MET A 1 8.03 25.10 2.82
CA MET A 1 6.55 25.20 2.73
C MET A 1 6.22 26.60 2.29
N ASP A 2 5.45 26.77 1.22
CA ASP A 2 4.98 28.09 0.80
C ASP A 2 3.97 28.65 1.83
N PRO A 3 3.72 29.98 1.82
CA PRO A 3 2.85 30.63 2.80
C PRO A 3 1.41 30.08 2.83
N LEU A 4 0.86 29.65 1.68
CA LEU A 4 -0.50 29.14 1.59
C LEU A 4 -0.61 27.77 2.26
N THR A 5 0.31 26.86 1.98
CA THR A 5 0.32 25.54 2.64
C THR A 5 0.49 25.68 4.15
N ARG A 6 1.33 26.60 4.64
CA ARG A 6 1.42 26.89 6.10
C ARG A 6 0.10 27.35 6.69
N LEU A 7 -0.63 28.21 5.98
CA LEU A 7 -1.93 28.71 6.42
C LEU A 7 -2.94 27.57 6.54
N LEU A 8 -2.97 26.65 5.56
CA LEU A 8 -3.89 25.51 5.55
C LEU A 8 -3.67 24.52 6.69
N HIS A 9 -2.49 24.51 7.31
CA HIS A 9 -2.20 23.71 8.50
C HIS A 9 -2.75 24.29 9.81
N VAL A 10 -3.18 25.55 9.79
CA VAL A 10 -3.72 26.25 10.96
C VAL A 10 -5.24 26.18 10.94
N LYS A 11 -5.86 25.82 12.07
CA LYS A 11 -7.32 25.88 12.19
C LYS A 11 -7.79 27.35 12.10
N PRO A 12 -8.86 27.67 11.34
CA PRO A 12 -9.79 26.76 10.65
C PRO A 12 -9.51 26.53 9.16
N PHE A 13 -8.40 27.05 8.61
CA PHE A 13 -8.19 27.16 7.16
C PHE A 13 -8.12 25.82 6.43
N GLY A 14 -7.49 24.79 7.02
CA GLY A 14 -7.50 23.44 6.45
C GLY A 14 -8.91 22.87 6.32
N SER A 15 -9.76 23.06 7.34
CA SER A 15 -11.16 22.62 7.30
C SER A 15 -11.97 23.39 6.26
N LEU A 16 -11.72 24.70 6.11
CA LEU A 16 -12.34 25.51 5.07
C LEU A 16 -11.92 25.05 3.66
N TYR A 17 -10.65 24.68 3.49
CA TYR A 17 -10.15 24.11 2.24
C TYR A 17 -10.83 22.77 1.90
N MET A 18 -11.03 21.90 2.89
CA MET A 18 -11.77 20.65 2.70
C MET A 18 -13.23 20.91 2.29
N PHE A 19 -13.88 21.88 2.93
CA PHE A 19 -15.23 22.30 2.55
C PHE A 19 -15.30 22.86 1.12
N TYR A 20 -14.34 23.71 0.76
CA TYR A 20 -14.17 24.22 -0.60
C TYR A 20 -14.00 23.09 -1.62
N LYS A 21 -13.16 22.09 -1.34
CA LYS A 21 -12.99 20.90 -2.20
C LYS A 21 -14.32 20.15 -2.38
N GLY A 22 -15.11 20.01 -1.32
CA GLY A 22 -16.46 19.45 -1.39
C GLY A 22 -17.37 20.22 -2.37
N ILE A 23 -17.37 21.56 -2.29
CA ILE A 23 -18.13 22.41 -3.22
C ILE A 23 -17.64 22.21 -4.66
N VAL A 24 -16.32 22.21 -4.89
CA VAL A 24 -15.74 22.00 -6.23
C VAL A 24 -16.22 20.68 -6.84
N ILE A 25 -16.23 19.60 -6.06
CA ILE A 25 -16.73 18.30 -6.51
C ILE A 25 -18.20 18.40 -6.91
N LEU A 26 -19.05 18.99 -6.06
CA LEU A 26 -20.49 19.14 -6.33
C LEU A 26 -20.75 19.94 -7.62
N VAL A 27 -19.99 21.02 -7.85
CA VAL A 27 -20.09 21.85 -9.07
C VAL A 27 -19.61 21.09 -10.31
N LYS A 28 -18.60 20.22 -10.18
CA LYS A 28 -18.06 19.43 -11.29
C LYS A 28 -18.93 18.25 -11.69
N ILE A 29 -19.82 17.75 -10.82
CA ILE A 29 -20.67 16.58 -11.12
C ILE A 29 -21.52 16.79 -12.39
N PRO A 30 -22.33 17.87 -12.52
CA PRO A 30 -23.13 18.09 -13.74
C PRO A 30 -22.27 18.19 -15.00
N PHE A 31 -21.12 18.86 -14.91
CA PHE A 31 -20.20 19.01 -16.03
C PHE A 31 -19.64 17.67 -16.50
N HIS A 32 -19.15 16.83 -15.58
CA HIS A 32 -18.65 15.49 -15.92
C HIS A 32 -19.75 14.56 -16.43
N ALA A 33 -20.98 14.72 -15.96
CA ALA A 33 -22.12 13.95 -16.48
C ALA A 33 -22.44 14.32 -17.93
N VAL A 34 -22.46 15.60 -18.29
CA VAL A 34 -22.63 16.06 -19.68
C VAL A 34 -21.52 15.50 -20.57
N LEU A 35 -20.25 15.63 -20.16
CA LEU A 35 -19.13 15.07 -20.91
C LEU A 35 -19.21 13.54 -21.11
N TYR A 36 -19.80 12.82 -20.15
CA TYR A 36 -19.98 11.37 -20.24
C TYR A 36 -20.99 10.99 -21.30
N PHE A 37 -22.14 11.66 -21.34
CA PHE A 37 -23.16 11.40 -22.37
C PHE A 37 -22.74 11.85 -23.77
N LEU A 38 -21.82 12.82 -23.86
CA LEU A 38 -21.15 13.20 -25.11
C LEU A 38 -20.00 12.24 -25.51
N GLY A 39 -19.68 11.24 -24.69
CA GLY A 39 -18.61 10.28 -24.94
C GLY A 39 -17.18 10.82 -24.76
N VAL A 40 -17.02 12.05 -24.25
CA VAL A 40 -15.73 12.74 -24.16
C VAL A 40 -14.84 12.20 -23.02
N ASN A 41 -15.41 11.95 -21.84
CA ASN A 41 -14.67 11.45 -20.68
C ASN A 41 -14.97 9.97 -20.35
N LYS A 42 -15.71 9.25 -21.21
CA LYS A 42 -15.88 7.79 -21.12
C LYS A 42 -14.67 7.11 -21.77
N LEU A 43 -13.53 7.21 -21.10
CA LEU A 43 -12.24 6.76 -21.64
C LEU A 43 -12.09 5.23 -21.70
N ARG A 44 -12.91 4.50 -20.96
CA ARG A 44 -12.89 3.03 -20.87
C ARG A 44 -14.28 2.48 -21.12
N ARG A 45 -14.36 1.28 -21.72
CA ARG A 45 -15.62 0.73 -22.23
C ARG A 45 -16.55 0.31 -21.09
N SER A 46 -15.99 -0.31 -20.04
CA SER A 46 -16.74 -0.80 -18.89
C SER A 46 -17.21 0.32 -17.94
N TRP A 47 -16.72 1.55 -18.13
CA TRP A 47 -16.96 2.63 -17.19
C TRP A 47 -18.39 3.15 -17.26
N THR A 48 -19.06 3.11 -16.11
CA THR A 48 -20.34 3.76 -15.88
C THR A 48 -20.14 5.22 -15.51
N LEU A 49 -21.20 6.02 -15.62
CA LEU A 49 -21.20 7.40 -15.11
C LEU A 49 -20.73 7.46 -13.64
N LYS A 50 -21.16 6.49 -12.82
CA LYS A 50 -20.76 6.40 -11.41
C LYS A 50 -19.24 6.26 -11.24
N LYS A 51 -18.59 5.37 -12.00
CA LYS A 51 -17.12 5.18 -11.96
C LYS A 51 -16.40 6.47 -12.36
N VAL A 52 -16.86 7.14 -13.42
CA VAL A 52 -16.28 8.41 -13.90
C VAL A 52 -16.40 9.54 -12.86
N LEU A 53 -17.57 9.70 -12.24
CA LEU A 53 -17.79 10.73 -11.22
C LEU A 53 -16.97 10.48 -9.96
N ILE A 54 -16.87 9.22 -9.53
CA ILE A 54 -16.06 8.83 -8.36
C ILE A 54 -14.58 9.07 -8.63
N LEU A 55 -14.06 8.67 -9.80
CA LEU A 55 -12.66 8.93 -10.17
C LEU A 55 -12.36 10.44 -10.16
N SER A 56 -13.26 11.26 -10.70
CA SER A 56 -13.11 12.72 -10.66
C SER A 56 -13.06 13.25 -9.22
N ALA A 57 -13.95 12.76 -8.35
CA ALA A 57 -13.93 13.14 -6.94
C ALA A 57 -12.66 12.70 -6.21
N ILE A 58 -12.15 11.49 -6.47
CA ILE A 58 -10.89 10.99 -5.89
C ILE A 58 -9.73 11.91 -6.29
N ARG A 59 -9.62 12.27 -7.57
CA ARG A 59 -8.59 13.20 -8.05
C ARG A 59 -8.59 14.54 -7.32
N GLU A 60 -9.75 15.04 -6.94
CA GLU A 60 -9.86 16.30 -6.17
C GLU A 60 -9.41 16.17 -4.72
N LEU A 61 -9.62 14.99 -4.12
CA LEU A 61 -9.41 14.76 -2.68
C LEU A 61 -8.06 14.14 -2.34
N ILE A 62 -7.44 13.40 -3.27
CA ILE A 62 -6.30 12.55 -2.93
C ILE A 62 -5.07 13.34 -2.43
N ASN A 63 -4.92 14.57 -2.88
CA ASN A 63 -3.84 15.47 -2.45
C ASN A 63 -4.21 16.32 -1.23
N ALA A 64 -5.46 16.27 -0.77
CA ALA A 64 -5.94 17.13 0.30
C ALA A 64 -5.27 16.87 1.66
N PRO A 65 -5.00 15.60 2.07
CA PRO A 65 -4.24 15.35 3.30
C PRO A 65 -2.82 15.93 3.25
N ALA A 66 -2.12 15.76 2.13
CA ALA A 66 -0.77 16.30 1.94
C ALA A 66 -0.76 17.85 1.90
N THR A 67 -1.85 18.47 1.45
CA THR A 67 -1.97 19.93 1.34
C THR A 67 -2.37 20.60 2.66
N THR A 68 -3.19 19.91 3.46
CA THR A 68 -3.79 20.48 4.68
C THR A 68 -3.17 19.97 5.98
N GLY A 69 -2.44 18.85 5.92
CA GLY A 69 -2.01 18.10 7.11
C GLY A 69 -3.15 17.40 7.83
N ILE A 70 -4.38 17.48 7.32
CA ILE A 70 -5.53 16.80 7.88
C ILE A 70 -5.50 15.36 7.38
N THR A 71 -4.78 14.52 8.10
CA THR A 71 -4.68 13.08 7.85
C THR A 71 -5.74 12.28 8.58
N GLY A 72 -6.76 12.93 9.15
CA GLY A 72 -7.68 12.29 10.09
C GLY A 72 -6.99 11.81 11.36
N GLY A 73 -5.81 12.39 11.65
CA GLY A 73 -4.79 11.89 12.57
C GLY A 73 -5.34 11.27 13.85
N ARG A 74 -5.02 9.98 14.01
CA ARG A 74 -5.25 9.26 15.26
C ARG A 74 -3.96 9.27 16.07
N ASP A 75 -4.10 9.20 17.38
CA ASP A 75 -2.95 9.09 18.27
C ASP A 75 -2.52 7.63 18.33
N HIS A 76 -1.51 7.26 17.53
CA HIS A 76 -1.03 5.87 17.43
C HIS A 76 -0.36 5.38 18.73
N THR A 77 -0.23 6.25 19.75
CA THR A 77 0.25 5.89 21.09
C THR A 77 -0.90 5.52 22.05
N LYS A 78 -2.16 5.67 21.60
CA LYS A 78 -3.34 5.38 22.41
C LYS A 78 -4.13 4.21 21.84
N GLU A 79 -4.66 3.43 22.77
CA GLU A 79 -5.64 2.40 22.47
C GLU A 79 -6.95 3.03 21.99
N VAL A 80 -7.56 2.43 20.97
CA VAL A 80 -8.88 2.80 20.48
C VAL A 80 -9.92 1.94 21.18
N ALA A 81 -10.93 2.58 21.78
CA ALA A 81 -12.00 1.85 22.47
C ALA A 81 -12.78 0.98 21.48
N SER A 82 -13.26 -0.19 21.92
CA SER A 82 -13.96 -1.15 21.05
C SER A 82 -15.18 -0.54 20.34
N LYS A 83 -15.89 0.40 20.99
CA LYS A 83 -17.02 1.12 20.40
C LYS A 83 -16.64 1.97 19.17
N ASP A 84 -15.37 2.38 19.08
CA ASP A 84 -14.82 3.24 18.04
C ASP A 84 -14.07 2.41 16.96
N CYS A 85 -14.00 1.08 17.13
CA CYS A 85 -13.34 0.16 16.20
C CYS A 85 -14.29 -0.43 15.13
N GLN A 86 -15.56 0.00 15.06
CA GLN A 86 -16.57 -0.60 14.17
C GLN A 86 -16.62 -2.15 14.27
N ASP A 87 -16.24 -2.85 13.20
CA ASP A 87 -16.16 -4.31 13.04
C ASP A 87 -14.73 -4.87 13.25
N GLY A 88 -13.78 -4.02 13.61
CA GLY A 88 -12.41 -4.40 13.95
C GLY A 88 -12.16 -4.43 15.46
N HIS A 89 -10.98 -4.92 15.81
CA HIS A 89 -10.50 -5.04 17.18
C HIS A 89 -9.12 -4.43 17.29
N PHE A 90 -8.96 -3.41 18.14
CA PHE A 90 -7.64 -2.83 18.40
C PHE A 90 -6.72 -3.85 19.08
N ILE A 91 -5.48 -3.94 18.62
CA ILE A 91 -4.45 -4.85 19.12
C ILE A 91 -3.15 -4.08 19.23
N TRP A 92 -2.48 -4.20 20.37
CA TRP A 92 -1.09 -3.77 20.49
C TRP A 92 -0.14 -4.85 19.99
N VAL A 93 0.78 -4.44 19.11
CA VAL A 93 1.88 -5.28 18.62
C VAL A 93 3.18 -4.76 19.22
N ASP A 94 3.89 -5.64 19.92
CA ASP A 94 5.16 -5.29 20.57
C ASP A 94 6.27 -5.05 19.55
N SER A 95 7.28 -4.27 19.95
CA SER A 95 8.45 -3.98 19.12
C SER A 95 9.21 -5.26 18.76
N VAL A 96 9.91 -5.22 17.63
CA VAL A 96 10.84 -6.27 17.19
C VAL A 96 12.04 -6.31 18.16
N PRO A 97 12.38 -7.47 18.73
CA PRO A 97 13.63 -7.63 19.48
C PRO A 97 14.87 -7.33 18.63
N ASP A 98 15.86 -6.64 19.21
CA ASP A 98 17.06 -6.16 18.51
C ASP A 98 17.86 -7.28 17.82
N GLU A 99 17.85 -8.49 18.38
CA GLU A 99 18.51 -9.66 17.81
C GLU A 99 17.87 -10.14 16.50
N LEU A 100 16.64 -9.72 16.21
CA LEU A 100 15.93 -10.02 14.97
C LEU A 100 16.05 -8.91 13.94
N ILE A 101 16.85 -7.87 14.21
CA ILE A 101 17.16 -6.78 13.27
C ILE A 101 18.62 -6.94 12.85
N VAL A 102 18.84 -7.56 11.68
CA VAL A 102 20.16 -7.97 11.20
C VAL A 102 20.47 -7.44 9.79
N GLY A 103 21.71 -7.70 9.36
CA GLY A 103 22.18 -7.43 7.99
C GLY A 103 21.97 -5.99 7.54
N GLU A 104 21.54 -5.84 6.29
CA GLU A 104 21.35 -4.55 5.64
C GLU A 104 20.28 -3.69 6.34
N ILE A 105 19.22 -4.31 6.86
CA ILE A 105 18.16 -3.57 7.56
C ILE A 105 18.68 -2.96 8.85
N LYS A 106 19.54 -3.66 9.59
CA LYS A 106 20.21 -3.08 10.77
C LYS A 106 21.07 -1.88 10.41
N ARG A 107 21.86 -1.99 9.34
CA ARG A 107 22.71 -0.89 8.85
C ARG A 107 21.87 0.33 8.48
N LEU A 108 20.80 0.13 7.72
CA LEU A 108 19.91 1.21 7.28
C LEU A 108 19.13 1.82 8.45
N ALA A 109 18.71 1.01 9.42
CA ALA A 109 18.09 1.50 10.64
C ALA A 109 19.01 2.47 11.40
N GLN A 110 20.30 2.13 11.53
CA GLN A 110 21.30 3.00 12.16
C GLN A 110 21.52 4.31 11.37
N VAL A 111 21.66 4.23 10.04
CA VAL A 111 21.88 5.40 9.19
C VAL A 111 20.68 6.35 9.22
N CYS A 112 19.47 5.81 9.22
CA CYS A 112 18.24 6.57 9.16
C CYS A 112 17.68 6.96 10.54
N GLY A 113 18.30 6.51 11.64
CA GLY A 113 17.79 6.70 13.00
C GLY A 113 16.44 6.02 13.23
N ALA A 114 16.19 4.88 12.59
CA ALA A 114 14.98 4.11 12.74
C ALA A 114 15.11 3.10 13.88
N GLU A 115 14.14 3.10 14.78
CA GLU A 115 14.05 2.16 15.90
C GLU A 115 12.75 1.36 15.80
N SER A 116 12.76 0.13 16.31
CA SER A 116 11.52 -0.63 16.47
C SER A 116 10.74 -0.12 17.69
N VAL A 117 9.44 0.00 17.55
CA VAL A 117 8.55 0.49 18.61
C VAL A 117 7.31 -0.39 18.67
N ARG A 118 6.58 -0.29 19.79
CA ARG A 118 5.25 -0.87 19.88
C ARG A 118 4.30 -0.10 18.97
N ILE A 119 3.47 -0.81 18.21
CA ILE A 119 2.58 -0.23 17.20
C ILE A 119 1.13 -0.69 17.38
N PRO A 120 0.15 0.11 16.94
CA PRO A 120 -1.22 -0.34 16.84
C PRO A 120 -1.42 -1.24 15.63
N ALA A 121 -2.37 -2.16 15.77
CA ALA A 121 -2.89 -2.99 14.70
C ALA A 121 -4.39 -3.21 14.92
N TYR A 122 -5.08 -3.65 13.87
CA TYR A 122 -6.51 -3.93 13.93
C TYR A 122 -6.79 -5.33 13.40
N GLY A 123 -7.39 -6.16 14.26
CA GLY A 123 -7.90 -7.46 13.90
C GLY A 123 -9.29 -7.33 13.26
N PHE A 124 -9.44 -7.79 12.02
CA PHE A 124 -10.73 -7.92 11.34
C PHE A 124 -11.19 -9.37 11.29
N GLY A 125 -12.49 -9.61 11.45
CA GLY A 125 -13.10 -10.94 11.35
C GLY A 125 -13.25 -11.61 12.71
N ARG A 126 -13.02 -12.93 12.77
CA ARG A 126 -13.30 -13.74 13.96
C ARG A 126 -12.19 -13.66 15.01
N TRP A 127 -12.03 -12.50 15.65
CA TRP A 127 -11.17 -12.30 16.81
C TRP A 127 -11.94 -12.53 18.11
N ASN A 128 -11.29 -13.16 19.07
CA ASN A 128 -11.82 -13.40 20.41
C ASN A 128 -10.71 -13.11 21.44
N PRO A 129 -10.83 -12.01 22.22
CA PRO A 129 -9.82 -11.62 23.21
C PRO A 129 -9.42 -12.70 24.22
N ALA A 130 -10.27 -13.71 24.44
CA ALA A 130 -9.97 -14.84 25.34
C ALA A 130 -9.29 -16.04 24.65
N ARG A 131 -9.26 -16.10 23.30
CA ARG A 131 -8.80 -17.25 22.49
C ARG A 131 -8.23 -16.85 21.12
N ASP A 132 -7.44 -15.78 21.04
CA ASP A 132 -6.87 -15.30 19.77
C ASP A 132 -5.71 -16.12 19.20
N LEU A 133 -5.35 -17.22 19.87
CA LEU A 133 -4.33 -18.17 19.41
C LEU A 133 -4.74 -18.85 18.09
N ALA A 134 -3.73 -19.22 17.31
CA ALA A 134 -3.88 -19.90 16.04
C ALA A 134 -4.58 -21.25 16.20
N ARG A 135 -5.53 -21.54 15.34
CA ARG A 135 -6.11 -22.89 15.19
C ARG A 135 -5.28 -23.70 14.21
N ASP A 136 -5.29 -25.02 14.36
CA ASP A 136 -4.52 -25.88 13.45
C ASP A 136 -5.05 -25.75 12.01
N GLY A 137 -4.12 -25.59 11.06
CA GLY A 137 -4.43 -25.32 9.65
C GLY A 137 -5.06 -23.95 9.34
N GLU A 138 -5.30 -23.08 10.32
CA GLU A 138 -5.92 -21.78 10.08
C GLU A 138 -4.97 -20.84 9.35
N LYS A 139 -5.40 -20.33 8.20
CA LYS A 139 -4.73 -19.26 7.46
C LYS A 139 -5.16 -17.89 7.96
N ILE A 140 -4.19 -16.98 8.07
CA ILE A 140 -4.40 -15.59 8.46
C ILE A 140 -3.69 -14.67 7.47
N ILE A 141 -4.29 -13.51 7.21
CA ILE A 141 -3.65 -12.46 6.41
C ILE A 141 -3.03 -11.42 7.34
N LEU A 142 -1.76 -11.09 7.12
CA LEU A 142 -1.14 -9.85 7.60
C LEU A 142 -1.28 -8.80 6.49
N ASN A 143 -2.12 -7.80 6.70
CA ASN A 143 -2.41 -6.77 5.70
C ASN A 143 -1.64 -5.47 6.01
N LEU A 144 -1.03 -4.91 4.98
CA LEU A 144 -0.26 -3.67 5.00
C LEU A 144 -0.93 -2.70 4.03
N HIS A 145 -1.49 -1.61 4.55
CA HIS A 145 -2.28 -0.68 3.74
C HIS A 145 -1.40 0.13 2.77
N GLY A 146 -2.01 0.68 1.72
CA GLY A 146 -1.37 1.62 0.80
C GLY A 146 -1.34 3.06 1.30
N GLY A 147 -0.97 3.99 0.42
CA GLY A 147 -0.90 5.42 0.74
C GLY A 147 0.49 6.05 0.63
N GLY A 148 1.40 5.44 -0.16
CA GLY A 148 2.70 6.03 -0.48
C GLY A 148 3.61 6.21 0.73
N TYR A 149 3.42 5.43 1.80
CA TYR A 149 4.07 5.57 3.11
C TYR A 149 3.79 6.88 3.86
N ILE A 150 2.96 7.79 3.33
CA ILE A 150 2.75 9.14 3.89
C ILE A 150 1.30 9.41 4.33
N ILE A 151 0.35 8.57 3.91
CA ILE A 151 -1.06 8.62 4.27
C ILE A 151 -1.62 7.19 4.42
N GLY A 152 -2.86 7.07 4.89
CA GLY A 152 -3.51 5.79 5.15
C GLY A 152 -3.40 5.37 6.62
N THR A 153 -4.12 4.32 7.00
CA THR A 153 -4.13 3.75 8.35
C THR A 153 -4.76 2.37 8.29
N ALA A 154 -4.47 1.48 9.25
CA ALA A 154 -5.17 0.20 9.36
C ALA A 154 -6.55 0.28 10.04
N HIS A 155 -6.94 1.46 10.52
CA HIS A 155 -8.15 1.63 11.31
C HIS A 155 -9.44 1.25 10.55
N PRO A 156 -10.42 0.59 11.20
CA PRO A 156 -11.65 0.11 10.57
C PRO A 156 -12.51 1.18 9.86
N GLU A 157 -12.52 2.41 10.35
CA GLU A 157 -13.28 3.50 9.71
C GLU A 157 -12.65 4.05 8.42
N ASP A 158 -11.39 3.74 8.14
CA ASP A 158 -10.69 4.23 6.95
C ASP A 158 -11.06 3.41 5.70
N LEU A 159 -10.93 4.02 4.50
CA LEU A 159 -11.25 3.33 3.25
C LEU A 159 -10.38 2.10 3.01
N THR A 160 -9.15 2.10 3.50
CA THR A 160 -8.19 0.98 3.38
C THR A 160 -8.72 -0.30 4.04
N ALA A 161 -9.59 -0.19 5.05
CA ALA A 161 -10.25 -1.33 5.69
C ALA A 161 -11.21 -2.10 4.75
N ASN A 162 -11.50 -1.57 3.55
CA ASN A 162 -12.26 -2.30 2.53
C ASN A 162 -11.52 -3.53 1.96
N ILE A 163 -10.18 -3.56 2.03
CA ILE A 163 -9.38 -4.72 1.64
C ILE A 163 -9.53 -5.88 2.63
N PRO A 164 -9.24 -5.72 3.94
CA PRO A 164 -9.45 -6.80 4.91
C PRO A 164 -10.91 -7.29 4.90
N ARG A 165 -11.90 -6.39 4.81
CA ARG A 165 -13.32 -6.77 4.68
C ARG A 165 -13.61 -7.55 3.38
N GLY A 166 -12.93 -7.20 2.29
CA GLY A 166 -12.98 -7.96 1.04
C GLY A 166 -12.56 -9.40 1.24
N TYR A 167 -11.40 -9.64 1.86
CA TYR A 167 -10.93 -10.99 2.17
C TYR A 167 -11.93 -11.78 3.05
N LEU A 168 -12.47 -11.15 4.08
CA LEU A 168 -13.43 -11.78 4.98
C LEU A 168 -14.72 -12.19 4.27
N SER A 169 -15.21 -11.33 3.36
CA SER A 169 -16.45 -11.55 2.61
C SER A 169 -16.40 -12.81 1.73
N TYR A 170 -15.21 -13.29 1.40
CA TYR A 170 -15.00 -14.42 0.48
C TYR A 170 -14.37 -15.66 1.11
N GLY A 171 -14.18 -15.68 2.43
CA GLY A 171 -13.86 -16.92 3.17
C GLY A 171 -12.56 -16.91 3.97
N ILE A 172 -11.87 -15.78 4.08
CA ILE A 172 -10.80 -15.62 5.07
C ILE A 172 -11.41 -15.40 6.45
N SER A 173 -10.88 -16.07 7.48
CA SER A 173 -11.46 -15.99 8.83
C SER A 173 -10.99 -14.77 9.63
N ARG A 174 -9.71 -14.42 9.47
CA ARG A 174 -9.03 -13.36 10.22
C ARG A 174 -8.05 -12.62 9.33
N VAL A 175 -8.00 -11.31 9.52
CA VAL A 175 -6.97 -10.43 8.97
C VAL A 175 -6.41 -9.58 10.11
N LEU A 176 -5.10 -9.48 10.23
CA LEU A 176 -4.43 -8.48 11.08
C LEU A 176 -3.92 -7.38 10.16
N SER A 177 -4.45 -6.16 10.29
CA SER A 177 -3.93 -5.00 9.56
C SER A 177 -3.02 -4.19 10.47
N VAL A 178 -1.77 -4.00 10.07
CA VAL A 178 -0.78 -3.23 10.86
C VAL A 178 -0.90 -1.75 10.53
N ASP A 179 -1.02 -0.91 11.57
CA ASP A 179 -1.07 0.55 11.45
C ASP A 179 0.35 1.11 11.51
N TYR A 180 1.16 0.75 10.50
CA TYR A 180 2.59 1.03 10.49
C TYR A 180 2.88 2.54 10.46
N ARG A 181 4.03 2.94 10.98
CA ARG A 181 4.40 4.36 11.05
C ARG A 181 4.58 4.94 9.65
N LEU A 182 3.92 6.07 9.41
CA LEU A 182 4.04 6.83 8.18
C LEU A 182 5.29 7.71 8.19
N SER A 183 5.95 7.80 7.04
CA SER A 183 7.10 8.65 6.84
C SER A 183 6.69 10.11 6.61
N THR A 184 7.47 11.05 7.15
CA THR A 184 7.35 12.47 6.80
C THR A 184 8.72 13.06 6.53
N THR A 185 8.77 14.16 5.79
CA THR A 185 9.98 14.94 5.53
C THR A 185 9.65 16.42 5.31
N HIS A 186 10.66 17.24 5.01
CA HIS A 186 10.52 18.67 4.76
C HIS A 186 9.34 18.93 3.81
N PRO A 187 8.39 19.79 4.21
CA PRO A 187 8.53 20.82 5.25
C PRO A 187 8.22 20.41 6.70
N TYR A 188 7.84 19.17 6.95
CA TYR A 188 7.62 18.64 8.29
C TYR A 188 8.92 18.01 8.82
N PRO A 189 9.02 17.70 10.12
CA PRO A 189 10.12 16.91 10.65
C PRO A 189 10.26 15.59 9.89
N THR A 190 11.49 15.11 9.76
CA THR A 190 11.73 13.76 9.25
C THR A 190 11.29 12.76 10.31
N VAL A 191 10.29 11.94 9.99
CA VAL A 191 9.76 10.91 10.91
C VAL A 191 9.68 9.60 10.14
N ALA A 192 10.02 8.50 10.81
CA ALA A 192 9.88 7.13 10.33
C ALA A 192 10.32 6.90 8.86
N PRO A 193 11.51 7.35 8.42
CA PRO A 193 12.05 6.93 7.12
C PRO A 193 12.28 5.42 7.10
N PHE A 194 12.54 4.86 5.92
CA PHE A 194 12.95 3.48 5.74
C PHE A 194 14.16 3.16 6.65
N PRO A 195 14.18 2.02 7.38
CA PRO A 195 13.26 0.88 7.31
C PRO A 195 12.13 0.88 8.37
N SER A 196 11.68 2.02 8.93
CA SER A 196 10.72 2.05 10.05
C SER A 196 9.44 1.23 9.81
N ALA A 197 8.78 1.42 8.66
CA ALA A 197 7.59 0.66 8.30
C ALA A 197 7.87 -0.85 8.12
N LEU A 198 9.08 -1.22 7.67
CA LEU A 198 9.49 -2.63 7.53
C LEU A 198 9.66 -3.28 8.91
N LEU A 199 10.23 -2.56 9.88
CA LEU A 199 10.29 -3.02 11.27
C LEU A 199 8.90 -3.21 11.86
N ASP A 200 7.96 -2.32 11.53
CA ASP A 200 6.58 -2.39 12.00
C ASP A 200 5.83 -3.60 11.37
N ALA A 201 6.02 -3.84 10.07
CA ALA A 201 5.49 -5.02 9.39
C ALA A 201 6.08 -6.33 9.96
N LEU A 202 7.38 -6.34 10.24
CA LEU A 202 8.07 -7.46 10.90
C LEU A 202 7.52 -7.73 12.30
N ALA A 203 7.23 -6.68 13.07
CA ALA A 203 6.58 -6.79 14.38
C ALA A 203 5.22 -7.50 14.27
N GLY A 204 4.40 -7.11 13.28
CA GLY A 204 3.13 -7.77 13.00
C GLY A 204 3.30 -9.26 12.65
N TYR A 205 4.29 -9.60 11.82
CA TYR A 205 4.58 -10.99 11.46
C TYR A 205 5.05 -11.84 12.66
N ILE A 206 5.91 -11.27 13.51
CA ILE A 206 6.37 -11.90 14.75
C ILE A 206 5.19 -12.10 15.71
N HIS A 207 4.31 -11.10 15.85
CA HIS A 207 3.13 -11.23 16.68
C HIS A 207 2.25 -12.39 16.24
N LEU A 208 1.99 -12.54 14.94
CA LEU A 208 1.23 -13.68 14.42
C LEU A 208 1.94 -15.02 14.70
N THR A 209 3.24 -15.12 14.43
CA THR A 209 3.96 -16.39 14.48
C THR A 209 4.38 -16.81 15.88
N ARG A 210 4.94 -15.89 16.68
CA ARG A 210 5.50 -16.16 18.01
C ARG A 210 4.51 -15.92 19.15
N THR A 211 3.64 -14.91 19.03
CA THR A 211 2.67 -14.59 20.09
C THR A 211 1.37 -15.37 19.92
N LEU A 212 0.82 -15.39 18.70
CA LEU A 212 -0.44 -16.09 18.41
C LEU A 212 -0.23 -17.54 17.96
N GLY A 213 1.00 -17.95 17.63
CA GLY A 213 1.34 -19.34 17.31
C GLY A 213 0.96 -19.80 15.90
N PHE A 214 0.73 -18.87 14.96
CA PHE A 214 0.54 -19.26 13.56
C PHE A 214 1.82 -19.85 12.99
N LYS A 215 1.71 -21.01 12.35
CA LYS A 215 2.82 -21.56 11.56
C LYS A 215 3.13 -20.58 10.41
N PRO A 216 4.40 -20.28 10.10
CA PRO A 216 4.77 -19.35 9.02
C PRO A 216 4.04 -19.62 7.69
N GLN A 217 3.95 -20.88 7.28
CA GLN A 217 3.25 -21.32 6.06
C GLN A 217 1.74 -21.04 6.05
N ASN A 218 1.14 -20.70 7.19
CA ASN A 218 -0.27 -20.32 7.29
C ASN A 218 -0.48 -18.80 7.30
N VAL A 219 0.59 -18.01 7.37
CA VAL A 219 0.53 -16.55 7.26
C VAL A 219 0.62 -16.15 5.79
N ILE A 220 -0.35 -15.38 5.31
CA ILE A 220 -0.35 -14.76 4.00
C ILE A 220 -0.02 -13.29 4.18
N LEU A 221 1.04 -12.80 3.54
CA LEU A 221 1.32 -11.37 3.50
C LEU A 221 0.47 -10.74 2.40
N SER A 222 -0.17 -9.61 2.70
CA SER A 222 -0.97 -8.83 1.76
C SER A 222 -0.61 -7.37 1.88
N GLY A 223 -0.58 -6.66 0.76
CA GLY A 223 -0.62 -5.21 0.80
C GLY A 223 -0.97 -4.58 -0.53
N ASP A 224 -1.49 -3.35 -0.46
CA ASP A 224 -1.86 -2.53 -1.61
C ASP A 224 -0.88 -1.37 -1.83
N SER A 225 -0.57 -1.02 -3.07
CA SER A 225 0.30 0.11 -3.39
C SER A 225 1.64 0.08 -2.62
N ALA A 226 1.92 1.09 -1.79
CA ALA A 226 3.06 1.13 -0.89
C ALA A 226 3.08 -0.03 0.13
N GLY A 227 1.92 -0.50 0.59
CA GLY A 227 1.81 -1.69 1.43
C GLY A 227 2.18 -2.97 0.68
N GLY A 228 1.93 -3.04 -0.63
CA GLY A 228 2.39 -4.14 -1.49
C GLY A 228 3.92 -4.15 -1.63
N ASN A 229 4.53 -2.97 -1.77
CA ASN A 229 5.99 -2.80 -1.69
C ASN A 229 6.54 -3.26 -0.33
N LEU A 230 5.88 -2.86 0.76
CA LEU A 230 6.27 -3.22 2.12
C LEU A 230 6.16 -4.73 2.38
N ALA A 231 5.09 -5.37 1.91
CA ALA A 231 4.91 -6.82 1.98
C ALA A 231 6.04 -7.56 1.26
N LEU A 232 6.43 -7.09 0.07
CA LEU A 232 7.56 -7.63 -0.67
C LEU A 232 8.88 -7.44 0.09
N ALA A 233 9.12 -6.26 0.66
CA ALA A 233 10.30 -5.98 1.46
C ALA A 233 10.39 -6.90 2.70
N LEU A 234 9.27 -7.20 3.35
CA LEU A 234 9.21 -8.15 4.45
C LEU A 234 9.52 -9.58 4.00
N VAL A 235 8.94 -10.05 2.89
CA VAL A 235 9.30 -11.36 2.30
C VAL A 235 10.80 -11.45 2.02
N ARG A 236 11.37 -10.39 1.44
CA ARG A 236 12.81 -10.32 1.15
C ARG A 236 13.63 -10.45 2.42
N TYR A 237 13.25 -9.72 3.48
CA TYR A 237 13.95 -9.74 4.75
C TYR A 237 13.95 -11.13 5.39
N LEU A 238 12.80 -11.80 5.40
CA LEU A 238 12.65 -13.15 5.93
C LEU A 238 13.46 -14.18 5.13
N ARG A 239 13.50 -14.04 3.80
CA ARG A 239 14.31 -14.89 2.92
C ARG A 239 15.81 -14.68 3.14
N ASP A 240 16.24 -13.42 3.25
CA ASP A 240 17.65 -13.05 3.34
C ASP A 240 18.24 -13.29 4.73
N SER A 241 17.39 -13.54 5.74
CA SER A 241 17.79 -13.78 7.13
C SER A 241 17.25 -15.13 7.67
N PRO A 242 17.50 -16.27 7.00
CA PRO A 242 16.93 -17.56 7.39
C PRO A 242 17.39 -18.02 8.78
N GLU A 243 18.56 -17.57 9.23
CA GLU A 243 19.12 -17.84 10.55
C GLU A 243 18.24 -17.34 11.71
N LEU A 244 17.34 -16.38 11.46
CA LEU A 244 16.41 -15.87 12.48
C LEU A 244 15.30 -16.88 12.85
N GLY A 245 15.15 -17.95 12.07
CA GLY A 245 14.15 -19.00 12.32
C GLY A 245 12.70 -18.50 12.26
N LEU A 246 12.44 -17.37 11.59
CA LEU A 246 11.10 -16.78 11.46
C LEU A 246 10.23 -17.51 10.42
N GLY A 247 10.85 -18.26 9.51
CA GLY A 247 10.18 -18.97 8.43
C GLY A 247 9.59 -18.04 7.36
N MET A 248 9.23 -18.62 6.21
CA MET A 248 8.60 -17.89 5.12
C MET A 248 7.07 -17.93 5.25
N PRO A 249 6.36 -16.84 4.90
CA PRO A 249 4.91 -16.86 4.77
C PRO A 249 4.47 -17.87 3.69
N GLY A 250 3.25 -18.39 3.80
CA GLY A 250 2.68 -19.32 2.83
C GLY A 250 2.37 -18.71 1.47
N GLY A 251 2.16 -17.40 1.43
CA GLY A 251 1.88 -16.67 0.19
C GLY A 251 2.06 -15.15 0.33
N LEU A 252 2.23 -14.50 -0.81
CA LEU A 252 2.31 -13.04 -0.94
C LEU A 252 1.22 -12.55 -1.91
N VAL A 253 0.32 -11.68 -1.45
CA VAL A 253 -0.64 -10.97 -2.28
C VAL A 253 -0.22 -9.51 -2.41
N MET A 254 -0.08 -9.03 -3.63
CA MET A 254 0.22 -7.63 -3.92
C MET A 254 -0.86 -7.04 -4.79
N ILE A 255 -1.50 -5.98 -4.31
CA ILE A 255 -2.55 -5.24 -5.02
C ILE A 255 -1.94 -3.93 -5.51
N SER A 256 -1.91 -3.72 -6.83
CA SER A 256 -1.33 -2.54 -7.49
C SER A 256 -0.01 -2.07 -6.84
N PRO A 257 1.00 -2.94 -6.62
CA PRO A 257 2.14 -2.59 -5.78
C PRO A 257 2.95 -1.42 -6.35
N TRP A 258 3.47 -0.55 -5.48
CA TRP A 258 4.38 0.53 -5.87
C TRP A 258 5.83 0.03 -5.90
N THR A 259 6.26 -0.50 -7.03
CA THR A 259 7.46 -1.34 -7.15
C THR A 259 8.74 -0.57 -7.46
N ASP A 260 8.62 0.62 -8.04
CA ASP A 260 9.74 1.49 -8.39
C ASP A 260 9.47 2.94 -7.91
N PRO A 261 9.57 3.20 -6.59
CA PRO A 261 9.37 4.54 -6.03
C PRO A 261 10.27 5.62 -6.60
N VAL A 262 11.46 5.23 -7.10
CA VAL A 262 12.42 6.14 -7.71
C VAL A 262 12.04 6.49 -9.15
N GLY A 263 11.28 5.63 -9.83
CA GLY A 263 10.88 5.83 -11.21
C GLY A 263 12.00 5.54 -12.21
N THR A 264 12.86 4.57 -11.90
CA THR A 264 14.00 4.21 -12.78
C THR A 264 13.55 3.72 -14.17
N TYR A 265 12.30 3.26 -14.30
CA TYR A 265 11.67 2.89 -15.57
C TYR A 265 11.23 4.07 -16.44
N TYR A 266 11.20 5.32 -15.95
CA TYR A 266 10.67 6.45 -16.73
C TYR A 266 11.40 6.68 -18.05
N GLY A 267 12.71 6.44 -18.09
CA GLY A 267 13.51 6.56 -19.31
C GLY A 267 13.15 5.55 -20.41
N THR A 268 12.36 4.52 -20.10
CA THR A 268 11.91 3.51 -21.08
C THR A 268 10.50 3.81 -21.62
N LEU A 269 9.84 4.87 -21.14
CA LEU A 269 8.47 5.19 -21.56
C LEU A 269 8.45 5.94 -22.89
N THR A 270 7.42 5.65 -23.68
CA THR A 270 7.05 6.42 -24.88
C THR A 270 5.65 6.99 -24.68
N GLY A 271 5.23 7.91 -25.55
CA GLY A 271 3.87 8.49 -25.48
C GLY A 271 2.73 7.46 -25.60
N GLN A 272 3.03 6.25 -26.09
CA GLN A 272 2.08 5.14 -26.20
C GLN A 272 2.19 4.13 -25.06
N SER A 273 3.17 4.29 -24.17
CA SER A 273 3.31 3.40 -23.02
C SER A 273 2.06 3.44 -22.15
N PRO A 274 1.53 2.28 -21.70
CA PRO A 274 0.30 2.21 -20.90
C PRO A 274 0.31 3.14 -19.69
N ALA A 275 1.43 3.23 -18.98
CA ALA A 275 1.62 4.16 -17.86
C ALA A 275 1.27 5.62 -18.26
N ILE A 276 1.79 6.11 -19.39
CA ILE A 276 1.54 7.48 -19.88
C ILE A 276 0.09 7.66 -20.30
N VAL A 277 -0.47 6.70 -21.05
CA VAL A 277 -1.88 6.73 -21.49
C VAL A 277 -2.83 6.74 -20.28
N ASN A 278 -2.49 5.97 -19.25
CA ASN A 278 -3.32 5.77 -18.06
C ASN A 278 -3.34 6.96 -17.10
N THR A 279 -2.47 7.96 -17.27
CA THR A 279 -2.57 9.24 -16.53
C THR A 279 -3.94 9.90 -16.68
N LYS A 280 -4.64 9.65 -17.80
CA LYS A 280 -6.00 10.14 -18.06
C LYS A 280 -7.08 9.27 -17.42
N THR A 281 -6.79 8.02 -17.06
CA THR A 281 -7.73 7.05 -16.50
C THR A 281 -7.49 6.70 -15.04
N ASP A 282 -6.45 7.24 -14.42
CA ASP A 282 -6.12 6.95 -13.03
C ASP A 282 -6.09 8.20 -12.13
N PHE A 283 -6.17 8.04 -10.82
CA PHE A 283 -6.03 9.14 -9.87
C PHE A 283 -4.58 9.37 -9.44
N LEU A 284 -3.66 8.46 -9.79
CA LEU A 284 -2.24 8.67 -9.60
C LEU A 284 -1.65 9.48 -10.74
N GLU A 285 -0.77 10.41 -10.37
CA GLU A 285 0.00 11.22 -11.32
C GLU A 285 1.36 10.56 -11.52
N LEU A 286 1.81 10.41 -12.77
CA LEU A 286 3.18 10.01 -13.09
C LEU A 286 4.09 11.23 -13.20
N ALA A 287 5.39 10.97 -13.36
CA ALA A 287 6.31 12.00 -13.80
C ALA A 287 5.88 12.63 -15.14
N ASP A 288 6.18 13.91 -15.31
CA ASP A 288 5.95 14.62 -16.58
C ASP A 288 6.88 14.10 -17.70
N GLU A 289 6.71 14.61 -18.92
CA GLU A 289 7.53 14.22 -20.09
C GLU A 289 9.04 14.46 -19.90
N LYS A 290 9.43 15.27 -18.90
CA LYS A 290 10.84 15.53 -18.54
C LYS A 290 11.34 14.61 -17.42
N GLY A 291 10.53 13.65 -16.97
CA GLY A 291 10.83 12.77 -15.83
C GLY A 291 10.67 13.44 -14.47
N THR A 292 10.01 14.60 -14.40
CA THR A 292 9.78 15.31 -13.13
C THR A 292 8.59 14.68 -12.42
N MET A 293 8.85 13.99 -11.29
CA MET A 293 7.78 13.45 -10.44
C MET A 293 6.81 14.54 -9.98
N SER A 294 5.53 14.19 -9.85
CA SER A 294 4.55 15.04 -9.16
C SER A 294 5.03 15.40 -7.76
N SER A 295 4.61 16.56 -7.24
CA SER A 295 5.01 17.02 -5.89
C SER A 295 4.69 15.99 -4.82
N ARG A 296 3.58 15.26 -4.96
CA ARG A 296 3.19 14.19 -4.05
C ARG A 296 4.13 12.99 -4.12
N ASN A 297 4.43 12.48 -5.32
CA ASN A 297 5.30 11.31 -5.44
C ASN A 297 6.73 11.65 -5.02
N ARG A 298 7.21 12.85 -5.34
CA ARG A 298 8.50 13.35 -4.87
C ARG A 298 8.55 13.43 -3.35
N TYR A 299 7.50 13.98 -2.73
CA TYR A 299 7.40 14.04 -1.26
C TYR A 299 7.41 12.64 -0.65
N ALA A 300 6.60 11.72 -1.18
CA ALA A 300 6.53 10.32 -0.72
C ALA A 300 7.90 9.63 -0.82
N LEU A 301 8.59 9.77 -1.96
CA LEU A 301 9.93 9.23 -2.15
C LEU A 301 10.92 9.82 -1.12
N CYS A 302 10.98 11.14 -0.99
CA CYS A 302 11.88 11.80 -0.05
C CYS A 302 11.58 11.45 1.41
N ALA A 303 10.31 11.26 1.77
CA ALA A 303 9.91 10.81 3.10
C ALA A 303 10.36 9.38 3.36
N LEU A 304 10.13 8.48 2.39
CA LEU A 304 10.52 7.08 2.48
C LEU A 304 12.03 6.90 2.61
N ILE A 305 12.83 7.55 1.74
CA ILE A 305 14.28 7.29 1.70
C ILE A 305 15.06 8.05 2.77
N GLY A 306 14.45 9.08 3.38
CA GLY A 306 15.07 9.88 4.43
C GLY A 306 16.43 10.47 3.99
N PRO A 307 17.54 10.19 4.71
CA PRO A 307 18.86 10.71 4.38
C PRO A 307 19.53 9.99 3.19
N MET A 308 18.97 8.89 2.68
CA MET A 308 19.55 8.14 1.57
C MET A 308 19.48 8.93 0.26
N SER A 309 20.48 8.73 -0.61
CA SER A 309 20.43 9.29 -1.96
C SER A 309 19.37 8.59 -2.81
N VAL A 310 18.78 9.30 -3.78
CA VAL A 310 17.83 8.72 -4.75
C VAL A 310 18.49 7.59 -5.55
N GLU A 311 19.79 7.73 -5.80
CA GLU A 311 20.58 6.76 -6.54
C GLU A 311 20.76 5.44 -5.76
N ASP A 312 21.07 5.52 -4.46
CA ASP A 312 21.18 4.34 -3.58
C ASP A 312 19.81 3.68 -3.40
N ALA A 313 18.76 4.48 -3.21
CA ALA A 313 17.39 3.97 -3.12
C ALA A 313 16.97 3.22 -4.39
N GLY A 314 17.38 3.71 -5.56
CA GLY A 314 17.15 3.07 -6.85
C GLY A 314 17.89 1.75 -7.01
N ARG A 315 18.98 1.51 -6.28
CA ARG A 315 19.71 0.22 -6.25
C ARG A 315 19.34 -0.66 -5.05
N ASN A 316 18.47 -0.19 -4.16
CA ASN A 316 18.07 -0.94 -2.99
C ASN A 316 16.86 -1.84 -3.30
N PRO A 317 17.00 -3.17 -3.28
CA PRO A 317 15.93 -4.10 -3.64
C PRO A 317 14.81 -4.21 -2.58
N TYR A 318 14.99 -3.61 -1.39
CA TYR A 318 13.94 -3.46 -0.37
C TYR A 318 13.06 -2.24 -0.62
N ILE A 319 13.60 -1.18 -1.24
CA ILE A 319 12.86 0.06 -1.53
C ILE A 319 12.27 0.02 -2.94
N THR A 320 13.09 -0.39 -3.91
CA THR A 320 12.79 -0.27 -5.34
C THR A 320 12.93 -1.62 -6.05
N PRO A 321 12.12 -2.65 -5.68
CA PRO A 321 12.24 -4.01 -6.24
C PRO A 321 12.01 -4.10 -7.76
N GLY A 322 11.27 -3.15 -8.34
CA GLY A 322 11.04 -3.01 -9.78
C GLY A 322 12.14 -2.27 -10.54
N SER A 323 13.20 -1.81 -9.86
CA SER A 323 14.20 -0.90 -10.43
C SER A 323 14.94 -1.45 -11.64
N MET A 324 15.07 -0.66 -12.69
CA MET A 324 15.90 -0.91 -13.87
C MET A 324 17.41 -0.95 -13.56
N TYR A 325 17.85 -0.44 -12.41
CA TYR A 325 19.25 -0.50 -11.97
C TYR A 325 19.63 -1.82 -11.30
N LEU A 326 18.65 -2.60 -10.86
CA LEU A 326 18.91 -3.91 -10.28
C LEU A 326 19.38 -4.87 -11.38
N THR A 327 20.61 -5.35 -11.22
CA THR A 327 21.25 -6.32 -12.10
C THR A 327 21.58 -7.58 -11.30
N GLY A 328 21.46 -8.74 -11.92
CA GLY A 328 21.77 -10.02 -11.30
C GLY A 328 20.70 -11.08 -11.54
N ASP A 329 21.14 -12.33 -11.56
CA ASP A 329 20.26 -13.47 -11.70
C ASP A 329 19.51 -13.72 -10.40
N ARG A 330 18.22 -13.94 -10.52
CA ARG A 330 17.36 -14.52 -9.49
C ARG A 330 17.04 -13.69 -8.23
N LEU A 331 16.69 -12.41 -8.43
CA LEU A 331 16.32 -11.45 -7.39
C LEU A 331 15.19 -11.90 -6.43
N PHE A 332 14.32 -12.82 -6.86
CA PHE A 332 13.14 -13.27 -6.14
C PHE A 332 13.15 -14.78 -5.86
N LYS A 333 14.23 -15.50 -6.17
CA LYS A 333 14.31 -16.94 -5.87
C LYS A 333 14.12 -17.16 -4.37
N GLY A 334 13.34 -18.17 -4.02
CA GLY A 334 12.98 -18.48 -2.64
C GLY A 334 11.82 -17.67 -2.07
N PHE A 335 11.20 -16.79 -2.87
CA PHE A 335 9.95 -16.13 -2.50
C PHE A 335 8.80 -17.15 -2.46
N PRO A 336 7.78 -16.92 -1.62
CA PRO A 336 6.61 -17.78 -1.56
C PRO A 336 5.80 -17.66 -2.85
N PRO A 337 4.83 -18.58 -3.09
CA PRO A 337 3.81 -18.37 -4.10
C PRO A 337 3.22 -16.95 -4.01
N THR A 338 3.22 -16.25 -5.13
CA THR A 338 2.86 -14.82 -5.18
C THR A 338 1.67 -14.60 -6.11
N TYR A 339 0.73 -13.78 -5.68
CA TYR A 339 -0.40 -13.30 -6.49
C TYR A 339 -0.28 -11.78 -6.65
N ILE A 340 -0.09 -11.31 -7.88
CA ILE A 340 0.03 -9.89 -8.23
C ILE A 340 -1.25 -9.47 -8.95
N ILE A 341 -1.93 -8.46 -8.42
CA ILE A 341 -3.09 -7.82 -9.03
C ILE A 341 -2.71 -6.41 -9.45
N CYS A 342 -3.18 -5.97 -10.61
CA CYS A 342 -3.21 -4.54 -10.95
C CYS A 342 -4.37 -4.25 -11.89
N GLY A 343 -4.79 -2.99 -11.96
CA GLY A 343 -5.70 -2.52 -12.98
C GLY A 343 -4.98 -2.24 -14.29
N GLU A 344 -5.54 -2.65 -15.43
CA GLU A 344 -4.97 -2.34 -16.75
C GLU A 344 -4.99 -0.82 -17.03
N ALA A 345 -5.93 -0.08 -16.42
CA ALA A 345 -6.08 1.36 -16.60
C ALA A 345 -5.34 2.20 -15.54
N GLU A 346 -4.45 1.59 -14.76
CA GLU A 346 -3.68 2.26 -13.71
C GLU A 346 -2.31 2.77 -14.19
N ALA A 347 -1.81 3.83 -13.54
CA ALA A 347 -0.56 4.49 -13.88
C ALA A 347 0.67 3.60 -13.61
N PHE A 348 0.61 2.75 -12.59
CA PHE A 348 1.69 1.84 -12.18
C PHE A 348 1.75 0.53 -12.98
N VAL A 349 0.86 0.32 -13.94
CA VAL A 349 0.80 -0.94 -14.72
C VAL A 349 2.15 -1.33 -15.34
N GLN A 350 2.96 -0.35 -15.78
CA GLN A 350 4.23 -0.64 -16.44
C GLN A 350 5.29 -1.15 -15.47
N GLU A 351 5.45 -0.52 -14.30
CA GLU A 351 6.42 -0.97 -13.29
C GLU A 351 6.03 -2.33 -12.69
N ILE A 352 4.72 -2.58 -12.55
CA ILE A 352 4.21 -3.87 -12.08
C ILE A 352 4.48 -4.97 -13.09
N ARG A 353 4.32 -4.71 -14.40
CA ARG A 353 4.71 -5.65 -15.46
C ARG A 353 6.21 -5.96 -15.45
N VAL A 354 7.05 -4.97 -15.16
CA VAL A 354 8.51 -5.18 -14.99
C VAL A 354 8.78 -6.09 -13.80
N LEU A 355 8.21 -5.79 -12.62
CA LEU A 355 8.35 -6.63 -11.44
C LEU A 355 7.87 -8.06 -11.71
N GLN A 356 6.66 -8.21 -12.26
CA GLN A 356 6.06 -9.49 -12.57
C GLN A 356 6.94 -10.33 -13.52
N SER A 357 7.52 -9.71 -14.54
CA SER A 357 8.36 -10.41 -15.51
C SER A 357 9.57 -11.02 -14.83
N ARG A 358 10.23 -10.25 -13.96
CA ARG A 358 11.37 -10.72 -13.15
C ARG A 358 10.99 -11.79 -12.14
N MET A 359 9.86 -11.61 -11.45
CA MET A 359 9.42 -12.58 -10.44
C MET A 359 9.05 -13.94 -11.05
N LYS A 360 8.48 -13.97 -12.27
CA LYS A 360 8.10 -15.22 -12.96
C LYS A 360 9.30 -16.09 -13.33
N GLU A 361 10.49 -15.51 -13.46
CA GLU A 361 11.73 -16.26 -13.71
C GLU A 361 12.22 -16.99 -12.45
N ASP A 362 11.73 -16.59 -11.27
CA ASP A 362 12.31 -16.91 -9.97
C ASP A 362 11.40 -17.65 -9.01
N CYS A 363 10.09 -17.42 -9.10
CA CYS A 363 9.10 -17.96 -8.19
C CYS A 363 7.74 -18.16 -8.89
N ASN A 364 6.83 -18.88 -8.23
CA ASN A 364 5.49 -19.09 -8.75
C ASN A 364 4.67 -17.79 -8.61
N VAL A 365 4.28 -17.20 -9.74
CA VAL A 365 3.53 -15.95 -9.79
C VAL A 365 2.24 -16.12 -10.59
N ILE A 366 1.11 -15.84 -9.94
CA ILE A 366 -0.14 -15.54 -10.63
C ILE A 366 -0.19 -14.03 -10.86
N TYR A 367 -0.46 -13.62 -12.09
CA TYR A 367 -0.62 -12.22 -12.47
C TYR A 367 -2.03 -11.98 -13.00
N ASP A 368 -2.79 -11.12 -12.33
CA ASP A 368 -4.17 -10.78 -12.64
C ASP A 368 -4.26 -9.28 -12.97
N GLU A 369 -4.09 -8.97 -14.26
CA GLU A 369 -4.27 -7.62 -14.77
C GLU A 369 -5.75 -7.42 -15.15
N VAL A 370 -6.45 -6.60 -14.37
CA VAL A 370 -7.91 -6.44 -14.45
C VAL A 370 -8.25 -5.33 -15.44
N LEU A 371 -8.92 -5.71 -16.53
CA LEU A 371 -9.29 -4.81 -17.63
C LEU A 371 -10.09 -3.59 -17.13
N ASP A 372 -9.76 -2.40 -17.64
CA ASP A 372 -10.42 -1.12 -17.33
C ASP A 372 -10.40 -0.72 -15.83
N ALA A 373 -9.71 -1.46 -14.96
CA ALA A 373 -9.59 -1.14 -13.55
C ALA A 373 -8.48 -0.12 -13.28
N ILE A 374 -8.70 0.73 -12.28
CA ILE A 374 -7.76 1.77 -11.84
C ILE A 374 -6.86 1.28 -10.71
N HIS A 375 -5.93 2.12 -10.27
CA HIS A 375 -5.07 1.83 -9.13
C HIS A 375 -5.90 1.51 -7.88
N ASP A 376 -5.54 0.44 -7.17
CA ASP A 376 -6.22 -0.02 -5.95
C ASP A 376 -7.75 -0.16 -6.09
N PHE A 377 -8.25 -0.51 -7.29
CA PHE A 377 -9.70 -0.57 -7.55
C PHE A 377 -10.50 -1.40 -6.53
N VAL A 378 -9.87 -2.41 -5.91
CA VAL A 378 -10.48 -3.27 -4.88
C VAL A 378 -10.78 -2.54 -3.56
N VAL A 379 -10.18 -1.38 -3.31
CA VAL A 379 -10.50 -0.51 -2.18
C VAL A 379 -11.87 0.15 -2.38
N PHE A 380 -12.31 0.33 -3.62
CA PHE A 380 -13.51 1.09 -3.97
C PHE A 380 -14.70 0.18 -4.28
N PRO A 381 -15.75 0.13 -3.43
CA PRO A 381 -16.97 -0.64 -3.69
C PRO A 381 -17.72 -0.22 -4.97
N GLN A 382 -17.34 0.91 -5.58
CA GLN A 382 -17.89 1.39 -6.84
C GLN A 382 -17.29 0.69 -8.06
N TRP A 383 -16.23 -0.10 -7.88
CA TRP A 383 -15.56 -0.88 -8.92
C TRP A 383 -16.08 -2.32 -9.06
N GLU A 384 -17.35 -2.53 -8.76
CA GLU A 384 -18.02 -3.81 -9.01
C GLU A 384 -18.42 -3.95 -10.48
N PRO A 385 -18.43 -5.18 -11.05
CA PRO A 385 -18.14 -6.46 -10.37
C PRO A 385 -16.65 -6.82 -10.27
N GLU A 386 -15.76 -6.03 -10.89
CA GLU A 386 -14.34 -6.34 -11.01
C GLU A 386 -13.69 -6.57 -9.63
N ARG A 387 -14.06 -5.73 -8.65
CA ARG A 387 -13.63 -5.86 -7.25
C ARG A 387 -13.99 -7.22 -6.64
N SER A 388 -15.27 -7.61 -6.68
CA SER A 388 -15.72 -8.87 -6.09
C SER A 388 -15.12 -10.09 -6.75
N GLU A 389 -15.03 -10.10 -8.09
CA GLU A 389 -14.42 -11.22 -8.81
C GLU A 389 -12.93 -11.36 -8.49
N THR A 390 -12.23 -10.24 -8.29
CA THR A 390 -10.83 -10.24 -7.86
C THR A 390 -10.67 -10.88 -6.49
N PHE A 391 -11.46 -10.47 -5.49
CA PHE A 391 -11.37 -11.10 -4.16
C PHE A 391 -11.72 -12.60 -4.18
N LYS A 392 -12.71 -13.03 -4.97
CA LYS A 392 -13.02 -14.46 -5.13
C LYS A 392 -11.82 -15.25 -5.64
N LYS A 393 -11.12 -14.75 -6.67
CA LYS A 393 -9.92 -15.39 -7.21
C LYS A 393 -8.80 -15.44 -6.17
N ILE A 394 -8.53 -14.33 -5.49
CA ILE A 394 -7.46 -14.26 -4.48
C ILE A 394 -7.75 -15.22 -3.33
N VAL A 395 -8.96 -15.20 -2.78
CA VAL A 395 -9.30 -16.06 -1.64
C VAL A 395 -9.34 -17.53 -2.06
N GLY A 396 -9.83 -17.85 -3.26
CA GLY A 396 -9.75 -19.19 -3.83
C GLY A 396 -8.30 -19.69 -3.95
N TRP A 397 -7.39 -18.84 -4.41
CA TRP A 397 -5.96 -19.14 -4.46
C TRP A 397 -5.36 -19.31 -3.07
N ILE A 398 -5.64 -18.41 -2.12
CA ILE A 398 -5.17 -18.54 -0.74
C ILE A 398 -5.63 -19.87 -0.15
N GLN A 399 -6.87 -20.28 -0.41
CA GLN A 399 -7.42 -21.55 0.10
C GLN A 399 -6.74 -22.77 -0.52
N SER A 400 -6.22 -22.68 -1.76
CA SER A 400 -5.55 -23.80 -2.43
C SER A 400 -4.06 -23.98 -2.09
N LEU A 401 -3.44 -23.01 -1.41
CA LEU A 401 -2.08 -23.15 -0.83
C LEU A 401 -2.03 -24.23 0.26
#